data_AF-A0A8T1HFH6-F1
#
_entry.id   AF-A0A8T1HFH6-F1
#
_cell.length_a   1.000
_cell.length_b   1.000
_cell.length_c   1.000
_cell.angle_alpha   90.00
_cell.angle_beta   90.00
_cell.angle_gamma   90.00
#
_symmetry.space_group_name_H-M   'P 1'
#
loop_
_entity.id
_entity.type
_entity.pdbx_description
1 polymer ?
#
loop_
_entity_poly.entity_id
_entity_poly.type
_entity_poly.pdbx_seq_one_letter_code
_entity_poly.pdbx_strand_id
1 'polypeptide(L)'
;MVVFTSPNVEWLRVVRKDDCTIYMPLWTCEELQEAASAVGLKGSSGVNCITDDIIEERFYSFGGVARECLLQEEALAEFKKRDLNKEIEQIRDVEEFSHLVDGVGNRSACHRVLHYVPGEDTRWVDTKLASPFVGENLALHLLKSVKNDKKSLHTSLEGIPEGASLCVRLFEAETHEQLARGCKFEPRLLRDTTAGRSDAQLPTRFSPSL
;
A
#
# COMPACT_ATOMS: atom_id res chain seq x y z
N MET A 1 9.52 -23.30 -10.89
CA MET A 1 8.12 -23.64 -10.57
C MET A 1 7.56 -22.57 -9.65
N VAL A 2 6.86 -21.59 -10.23
CA VAL A 2 6.22 -20.49 -9.49
C VAL A 2 4.72 -20.81 -9.44
N VAL A 3 4.08 -20.57 -8.30
CA VAL A 3 2.73 -21.05 -8.01
C VAL A 3 1.98 -19.94 -7.26
N PHE A 4 1.02 -19.31 -7.94
CA PHE A 4 0.17 -18.20 -7.48
C PHE A 4 -1.27 -18.37 -7.98
N THR A 5 -2.18 -17.42 -7.74
CA THR A 5 -3.33 -17.75 -6.87
C THR A 5 -4.74 -17.27 -7.29
N SER A 6 -5.51 -18.01 -8.14
CA SER A 6 -6.84 -18.62 -7.80
C SER A 6 -7.57 -19.33 -9.00
N PRO A 7 -8.20 -20.53 -8.84
CA PRO A 7 -9.32 -20.92 -9.72
C PRO A 7 -10.52 -21.61 -9.00
N ASN A 8 -11.74 -21.28 -9.46
CA ASN A 8 -12.94 -22.11 -9.25
C ASN A 8 -13.07 -23.19 -10.35
N VAL A 9 -13.97 -24.16 -10.17
CA VAL A 9 -14.14 -25.32 -11.09
C VAL A 9 -14.61 -24.92 -12.50
N GLU A 10 -15.42 -23.87 -12.64
CA GLU A 10 -15.85 -23.39 -13.95
C GLU A 10 -14.71 -22.64 -14.68
N TRP A 11 -13.84 -21.96 -13.94
CA TRP A 11 -12.66 -21.28 -14.51
C TRP A 11 -11.70 -22.25 -15.21
N LEU A 12 -11.51 -23.44 -14.65
CA LEU A 12 -10.72 -24.53 -15.24
C LEU A 12 -11.24 -25.03 -16.61
N ARG A 13 -12.50 -24.74 -16.97
CA ARG A 13 -13.09 -25.11 -18.27
C ARG A 13 -12.86 -24.08 -19.37
N VAL A 14 -12.57 -22.83 -18.99
CA VAL A 14 -12.45 -21.68 -19.92
C VAL A 14 -11.00 -21.41 -20.29
N VAL A 15 -10.05 -21.67 -19.38
CA VAL A 15 -8.61 -21.52 -19.64
C VAL A 15 -8.14 -22.54 -20.69
N ARG A 16 -7.76 -22.05 -21.88
CA ARG A 16 -7.01 -22.86 -22.84
C ARG A 16 -5.58 -23.05 -22.34
N LYS A 17 -5.04 -24.26 -22.51
CA LYS A 17 -3.67 -24.62 -22.12
C LYS A 17 -2.67 -24.13 -23.17
N ASP A 18 -2.57 -22.82 -23.30
CA ASP A 18 -1.63 -22.15 -24.19
C ASP A 18 -0.30 -21.99 -23.43
N ASP A 19 0.40 -23.12 -23.30
CA ASP A 19 1.75 -23.35 -22.75
C ASP A 19 2.17 -22.63 -21.44
N CYS A 20 2.25 -23.45 -20.39
CA CYS A 20 3.21 -23.35 -19.27
C CYS A 20 2.96 -22.43 -18.05
N THR A 21 1.79 -21.80 -17.86
CA THR A 21 1.49 -21.06 -16.60
C THR A 21 0.30 -21.65 -15.84
N ILE A 22 0.56 -22.32 -14.71
CA ILE A 22 -0.47 -22.93 -13.84
C ILE A 22 -0.75 -22.00 -12.64
N TYR A 23 -2.00 -21.54 -12.51
CA TYR A 23 -2.50 -20.84 -11.34
C TYR A 23 -3.12 -21.83 -10.32
N MET A 24 -2.64 -21.82 -9.08
CA MET A 24 -3.23 -22.43 -7.87
C MET A 24 -4.32 -21.54 -7.24
N PRO A 25 -5.01 -21.98 -6.16
CA PRO A 25 -5.69 -21.23 -5.08
C PRO A 25 -5.19 -19.88 -4.54
N LEU A 26 -5.98 -18.80 -4.40
CA LEU A 26 -5.77 -17.85 -3.27
C LEU A 26 -6.55 -18.42 -2.08
N TRP A 27 -5.85 -18.75 -0.99
CA TRP A 27 -6.45 -19.46 0.13
C TRP A 27 -6.87 -18.48 1.21
N THR A 28 -8.02 -18.73 1.82
CA THR A 28 -8.45 -18.07 3.06
C THR A 28 -7.49 -18.42 4.21
N CYS A 29 -7.49 -17.61 5.28
CA CYS A 29 -6.71 -17.93 6.46
C CYS A 29 -7.14 -19.28 7.06
N GLU A 30 -8.44 -19.57 7.06
CA GLU A 30 -9.02 -20.85 7.52
C GLU A 30 -8.46 -22.05 6.73
N GLU A 31 -8.49 -22.01 5.38
CA GLU A 31 -7.93 -23.08 4.53
C GLU A 31 -6.43 -23.32 4.78
N LEU A 32 -5.66 -22.26 5.05
CA LEU A 32 -4.23 -22.36 5.38
C LEU A 32 -4.02 -23.03 6.73
N GLN A 33 -4.80 -22.66 7.75
CA GLN A 33 -4.74 -23.23 9.09
C GLN A 33 -5.21 -24.70 9.09
N GLU A 34 -6.25 -25.05 8.32
CA GLU A 34 -6.71 -26.42 8.14
C GLU A 34 -5.64 -27.29 7.47
N ALA A 35 -5.06 -26.85 6.35
CA ALA A 35 -4.04 -27.64 5.67
C ALA A 35 -2.74 -27.76 6.47
N ALA A 36 -2.30 -26.70 7.16
CA ALA A 36 -1.16 -26.77 8.08
C ALA A 36 -1.38 -27.85 9.16
N SER A 37 -2.63 -28.02 9.62
CA SER A 37 -3.02 -29.10 10.53
C SER A 37 -2.96 -30.47 9.83
N ALA A 38 -3.58 -30.59 8.65
CA ALA A 38 -3.71 -31.85 7.90
C ALA A 38 -2.36 -32.42 7.43
N VAL A 39 -1.38 -31.57 7.08
CA VAL A 39 -0.03 -32.00 6.68
C VAL A 39 0.98 -32.02 7.83
N GLY A 40 0.53 -31.83 9.08
CA GLY A 40 1.39 -31.96 10.28
C GLY A 40 2.43 -30.85 10.45
N LEU A 41 2.19 -29.66 9.90
CA LEU A 41 3.06 -28.48 10.08
C LEU A 41 2.81 -27.78 11.41
N LYS A 42 1.67 -28.00 12.06
CA LYS A 42 1.39 -27.52 13.42
C LYS A 42 1.97 -28.46 14.48
N GLY A 43 2.52 -27.89 15.55
CA GLY A 43 2.95 -28.66 16.73
C GLY A 43 3.90 -27.88 17.65
N SER A 44 4.29 -28.48 18.76
CA SER A 44 5.19 -27.89 19.76
C SER A 44 6.54 -28.63 19.91
N SER A 45 6.77 -29.66 19.09
CA SER A 45 7.83 -30.66 19.29
C SER A 45 8.68 -30.96 18.05
N GLY A 46 8.54 -30.17 16.98
CA GLY A 46 9.30 -30.32 15.75
C GLY A 46 10.13 -29.08 15.43
N VAL A 47 11.34 -29.28 14.90
CA VAL A 47 12.07 -28.20 14.24
C VAL A 47 11.26 -27.84 12.98
N ASN A 48 10.88 -26.57 12.83
CA ASN A 48 10.02 -26.00 11.77
C ASN A 48 8.49 -26.17 11.90
N CYS A 49 7.93 -26.20 13.11
CA CYS A 49 6.49 -26.06 13.30
C CYS A 49 6.01 -24.61 13.07
N ILE A 50 4.87 -24.42 12.41
CA ILE A 50 4.19 -23.11 12.25
C ILE A 50 2.95 -23.03 13.17
N THR A 51 2.73 -21.88 13.80
CA THR A 51 1.53 -21.61 14.61
C THR A 51 0.47 -20.87 13.79
N ASP A 52 -0.76 -20.82 14.31
CA ASP A 52 -1.84 -20.06 13.67
C ASP A 52 -1.56 -18.55 13.63
N ASP A 53 -0.93 -17.99 14.67
CA ASP A 53 -0.47 -16.59 14.69
C ASP A 53 0.52 -16.28 13.55
N ILE A 54 1.45 -17.21 13.26
CA ILE A 54 2.41 -17.08 12.15
C ILE A 54 1.69 -17.16 10.80
N ILE A 55 0.69 -18.02 10.67
CA ILE A 55 -0.15 -18.10 9.46
C ILE A 55 -0.93 -16.79 9.26
N GLU A 56 -1.48 -16.21 10.32
CA GLU A 56 -2.21 -14.93 10.28
C GLU A 56 -1.31 -13.74 9.91
N GLU A 57 -0.12 -13.60 10.50
CA GLU A 57 0.82 -12.53 10.14
C GLU A 57 1.25 -12.62 8.66
N ARG A 58 1.47 -13.85 8.19
CA ARG A 58 1.85 -14.10 6.79
C ARG A 58 0.66 -14.02 5.85
N PHE A 59 -0.56 -14.29 6.29
CA PHE A 59 -1.78 -14.02 5.53
C PHE A 59 -1.99 -12.50 5.38
N TYR A 60 -1.77 -11.72 6.43
CA TYR A 60 -1.76 -10.26 6.36
C TYR A 60 -0.69 -9.73 5.39
N SER A 61 0.51 -10.32 5.40
CA SER A 61 1.63 -9.93 4.54
C SER A 61 1.44 -10.34 3.07
N PHE A 62 1.12 -11.61 2.81
CA PHE A 62 1.11 -12.24 1.47
C PHE A 62 -0.29 -12.54 0.93
N GLY A 63 -1.36 -12.17 1.64
CA GLY A 63 -2.73 -12.13 1.11
C GLY A 63 -3.35 -13.47 0.73
N GLY A 64 -2.89 -14.59 1.30
CA GLY A 64 -3.42 -15.93 1.03
C GLY A 64 -2.61 -16.76 0.02
N VAL A 65 -1.39 -16.34 -0.35
CA VAL A 65 -0.51 -17.19 -1.17
C VAL A 65 0.05 -18.33 -0.32
N ALA A 66 -0.53 -19.52 -0.48
CA ALA A 66 -0.22 -20.69 0.35
C ALA A 66 1.28 -21.07 0.40
N ARG A 67 2.02 -20.89 -0.71
CA ARG A 67 3.47 -21.15 -0.76
C ARG A 67 4.25 -20.28 0.21
N GLU A 68 3.88 -19.01 0.33
CA GLU A 68 4.55 -18.02 1.17
C GLU A 68 4.02 -18.07 2.62
N CYS A 69 2.71 -18.25 2.81
CA CYS A 69 2.10 -18.36 4.14
C CYS A 69 2.58 -19.60 4.91
N LEU A 70 2.74 -20.75 4.23
CA LEU A 70 3.13 -22.03 4.83
C LEU A 70 4.65 -22.30 4.80
N LEU A 71 5.49 -21.26 4.62
CA LEU A 71 6.95 -21.40 4.66
C LEU A 71 7.44 -21.91 6.03
N GLN A 72 8.12 -23.06 6.05
CA GLN A 72 8.70 -23.59 7.28
C GLN A 72 9.90 -22.78 7.80
N GLU A 73 10.65 -22.15 6.90
CA GLU A 73 11.87 -21.41 7.25
C GLU A 73 11.58 -19.91 7.37
N GLU A 74 11.62 -19.39 8.59
CA GLU A 74 11.33 -17.97 8.89
C GLU A 74 12.26 -17.01 8.14
N ALA A 75 13.54 -17.37 7.99
CA ALA A 75 14.51 -16.58 7.23
C ALA A 75 14.11 -16.40 5.76
N LEU A 76 13.42 -17.39 5.16
CA LEU A 76 12.88 -17.28 3.80
C LEU A 76 11.59 -16.46 3.75
N ALA A 77 10.72 -16.56 4.77
CA ALA A 77 9.53 -15.73 4.87
C ALA A 77 9.89 -14.24 4.99
N GLU A 78 10.81 -13.90 5.88
CA GLU A 78 11.34 -12.54 6.02
C GLU A 78 12.13 -12.07 4.79
N PHE A 79 12.84 -12.96 4.08
CA PHE A 79 13.42 -12.63 2.78
C PHE A 79 12.34 -12.26 1.76
N LYS A 80 11.25 -13.03 1.66
CA LYS A 80 10.11 -12.77 0.76
C LYS A 80 9.39 -11.46 1.09
N LYS A 81 9.18 -11.16 2.37
CA LYS A 81 8.58 -9.92 2.88
C LYS A 81 9.43 -8.69 2.56
N ARG A 82 10.76 -8.80 2.70
CA ARG A 82 11.71 -7.77 2.26
C ARG A 82 11.68 -7.57 0.74
N ASP A 83 11.59 -8.66 -0.02
CA ASP A 83 11.48 -8.62 -1.47
C ASP A 83 10.18 -7.96 -1.93
N LEU A 84 9.06 -8.21 -1.24
CA LEU A 84 7.78 -7.52 -1.46
C LEU A 84 7.89 -6.01 -1.21
N ASN A 85 8.51 -5.59 -0.11
CA ASN A 85 8.74 -4.17 0.18
C ASN A 85 9.56 -3.46 -0.92
N LYS A 86 10.58 -4.13 -1.49
CA LYS A 86 11.35 -3.56 -2.62
C LYS A 86 10.52 -3.36 -3.88
N GLU A 87 9.50 -4.17 -4.14
CA GLU A 87 8.59 -3.95 -5.28
C GLU A 87 7.67 -2.75 -5.02
N ILE A 88 7.18 -2.61 -3.78
CA ILE A 88 6.40 -1.43 -3.36
C ILE A 88 7.25 -0.16 -3.50
N GLU A 89 8.51 -0.19 -3.08
CA GLU A 89 9.45 0.94 -3.18
C GLU A 89 9.87 1.30 -4.62
N GLN A 90 9.60 0.44 -5.60
CA GLN A 90 9.85 0.73 -7.02
C GLN A 90 8.70 1.51 -7.69
N ILE A 91 7.52 1.58 -7.06
CA ILE A 91 6.35 2.31 -7.59
C ILE A 91 6.48 3.77 -7.20
N ARG A 92 6.92 4.61 -8.15
CA ARG A 92 7.37 5.98 -7.87
C ARG A 92 6.24 6.93 -7.46
N ASP A 93 5.10 6.78 -8.11
CA ASP A 93 3.99 7.72 -8.04
C ASP A 93 2.62 7.04 -8.30
N VAL A 94 1.56 7.85 -8.16
CA VAL A 94 0.16 7.40 -8.29
C VAL A 94 -0.19 7.06 -9.75
N GLU A 95 0.47 7.68 -10.73
CA GLU A 95 0.22 7.45 -12.16
C GLU A 95 0.84 6.10 -12.58
N GLU A 96 2.06 5.80 -12.15
CA GLU A 96 2.68 4.49 -12.30
C GLU A 96 1.86 3.39 -11.63
N PHE A 97 1.35 3.62 -10.41
CA PHE A 97 0.44 2.66 -9.77
C PHE A 97 -0.85 2.45 -10.56
N SER A 98 -1.47 3.51 -11.06
CA SER A 98 -2.71 3.42 -11.86
C SER A 98 -2.49 2.59 -13.12
N HIS A 99 -1.40 2.87 -13.86
CA HIS A 99 -1.02 2.08 -15.05
C HIS A 99 -0.72 0.60 -14.74
N LEU A 100 -0.26 0.27 -13.53
CA LEU A 100 -0.06 -1.13 -13.09
C LEU A 100 -1.41 -1.83 -12.86
N VAL A 101 -2.38 -1.16 -12.22
CA VAL A 101 -3.74 -1.68 -12.00
C VAL A 101 -4.49 -1.85 -13.32
N ASP A 102 -4.38 -0.89 -14.23
CA ASP A 102 -4.99 -0.94 -15.57
C ASP A 102 -4.32 -1.97 -16.51
N GLY A 103 -3.25 -2.66 -16.08
CA GLY A 103 -2.55 -3.67 -16.86
C GLY A 103 -1.74 -3.15 -18.06
N VAL A 104 -1.55 -1.82 -18.11
CA VAL A 104 -0.80 -1.06 -19.13
C VAL A 104 0.70 -1.00 -18.82
N GLY A 105 1.08 -1.10 -17.54
CA GLY A 105 2.45 -1.01 -17.05
C GLY A 105 3.33 -2.26 -17.28
N ASN A 106 4.61 -2.17 -16.88
CA ASN A 106 5.56 -3.27 -16.98
C ASN A 106 5.20 -4.40 -16.00
N ARG A 107 4.80 -5.56 -16.54
CA ARG A 107 4.16 -6.65 -15.79
C ARG A 107 5.09 -7.40 -14.83
N SER A 108 6.41 -7.23 -14.91
CA SER A 108 7.36 -8.02 -14.10
C SER A 108 7.29 -7.71 -12.61
N ALA A 109 7.22 -6.44 -12.21
CA ALA A 109 7.12 -6.03 -10.80
C ALA A 109 5.74 -6.31 -10.18
N CYS A 110 4.71 -6.42 -11.03
CA CYS A 110 3.32 -6.35 -10.62
C CYS A 110 2.85 -7.59 -9.82
N HIS A 111 3.39 -8.78 -10.11
CA HIS A 111 2.90 -10.07 -9.59
C HIS A 111 2.97 -10.29 -8.06
N ARG A 112 3.68 -9.42 -7.34
CA ARG A 112 3.81 -9.43 -5.86
C ARG A 112 2.92 -8.37 -5.19
N VAL A 113 2.62 -7.28 -5.91
CA VAL A 113 1.84 -6.13 -5.42
C VAL A 113 0.36 -6.29 -5.78
N LEU A 114 0.06 -6.88 -6.94
CA LEU A 114 -1.29 -7.20 -7.39
C LEU A 114 -1.47 -8.73 -7.53
N HIS A 115 -2.63 -9.21 -7.10
CA HIS A 115 -3.12 -10.55 -7.37
C HIS A 115 -4.20 -10.51 -8.44
N TYR A 116 -4.10 -11.43 -9.40
CA TYR A 116 -5.15 -11.70 -10.36
C TYR A 116 -6.36 -12.35 -9.70
N VAL A 117 -7.56 -11.93 -10.08
CA VAL A 117 -8.83 -12.54 -9.67
C VAL A 117 -9.73 -12.81 -10.88
N PRO A 118 -10.56 -13.87 -10.85
CA PRO A 118 -11.57 -14.10 -11.88
C PRO A 118 -12.52 -12.89 -12.00
N GLY A 119 -12.64 -12.31 -13.19
CA GLY A 119 -13.70 -11.33 -13.50
C GLY A 119 -15.05 -12.01 -13.65
N GLU A 120 -16.14 -11.24 -13.52
CA GLU A 120 -17.52 -11.76 -13.50
C GLU A 120 -17.89 -12.66 -14.68
N ASP A 121 -17.46 -12.31 -15.90
CA ASP A 121 -17.73 -13.07 -17.13
C ASP A 121 -16.80 -14.29 -17.33
N THR A 122 -15.94 -14.61 -16.36
CA THR A 122 -14.92 -15.70 -16.34
C THR A 122 -13.85 -15.69 -17.45
N ARG A 123 -14.10 -15.02 -18.58
CA ARG A 123 -13.20 -14.85 -19.73
C ARG A 123 -12.13 -13.79 -19.51
N TRP A 124 -12.33 -12.93 -18.51
CA TRP A 124 -11.45 -11.82 -18.17
C TRP A 124 -10.87 -12.04 -16.78
N VAL A 125 -9.69 -11.47 -16.58
CA VAL A 125 -8.96 -11.49 -15.31
C VAL A 125 -8.88 -10.05 -14.84
N ASP A 126 -9.36 -9.79 -13.63
CA ASP A 126 -9.26 -8.49 -12.97
C ASP A 126 -8.07 -8.51 -11.99
N THR A 127 -7.63 -7.35 -11.50
CA THR A 127 -6.53 -7.25 -10.54
C THR A 127 -6.98 -6.58 -9.24
N LYS A 128 -6.48 -7.11 -8.11
CA LYS A 128 -6.64 -6.49 -6.80
C LYS A 128 -5.28 -6.34 -6.13
N LEU A 129 -5.19 -5.45 -5.14
CA LEU A 129 -4.05 -5.43 -4.22
C LEU A 129 -3.82 -6.81 -3.61
N ALA A 130 -2.55 -7.21 -3.53
CA ALA A 130 -2.17 -8.56 -3.11
C ALA A 130 -2.62 -8.86 -1.67
N SER A 131 -2.43 -7.91 -0.75
CA SER A 131 -2.77 -8.03 0.66
C SER A 131 -3.04 -6.65 1.31
N PRO A 132 -3.63 -6.61 2.53
CA PRO A 132 -3.76 -5.38 3.29
C PRO A 132 -2.40 -4.73 3.60
N PHE A 133 -1.38 -5.53 3.94
CA PHE A 133 -0.01 -5.06 4.14
C PHE A 133 0.52 -4.29 2.93
N VAL A 134 0.29 -4.80 1.71
CA VAL A 134 0.69 -4.11 0.48
C VAL A 134 -0.04 -2.77 0.32
N GLY A 135 -1.36 -2.75 0.55
CA GLY A 135 -2.16 -1.53 0.46
C GLY A 135 -1.69 -0.43 1.42
N GLU A 136 -1.43 -0.79 2.68
CA GLU A 136 -0.94 0.14 3.71
C GLU A 136 0.47 0.67 3.39
N ASN A 137 1.42 -0.22 3.08
CA ASN A 137 2.80 0.18 2.80
C ASN A 137 2.92 0.99 1.50
N LEU A 138 2.13 0.66 0.48
CA LEU A 138 2.06 1.44 -0.76
C LEU A 138 1.46 2.83 -0.52
N ALA A 139 0.37 2.94 0.25
CA ALA A 139 -0.21 4.24 0.60
C ALA A 139 0.79 5.12 1.39
N LEU A 140 1.55 4.53 2.33
CA LEU A 140 2.61 5.21 3.06
C LEU A 140 3.78 5.64 2.15
N HIS A 141 4.19 4.79 1.20
CA HIS A 141 5.24 5.08 0.23
C HIS A 141 4.84 6.24 -0.69
N LEU A 142 3.67 6.17 -1.32
CA LEU A 142 3.16 7.20 -2.22
C LEU A 142 2.93 8.54 -1.49
N LEU A 143 2.39 8.51 -0.26
CA LEU A 143 2.25 9.71 0.57
C LEU A 143 3.61 10.35 0.92
N LYS A 144 4.65 9.54 1.13
CA LYS A 144 6.02 10.02 1.34
C LYS A 144 6.60 10.62 0.05
N SER A 145 6.34 10.01 -1.10
CA SER A 145 6.74 10.52 -2.42
C SER A 145 6.16 11.92 -2.67
N VAL A 146 4.84 12.09 -2.56
CA VAL A 146 4.13 13.38 -2.72
C VAL A 146 4.66 14.46 -1.75
N LYS A 147 4.97 14.09 -0.49
CA LYS A 147 5.57 15.04 0.48
C LYS A 147 6.98 15.47 0.09
N ASN A 148 7.78 14.57 -0.47
CA ASN A 148 9.13 14.89 -0.95
C ASN A 148 9.07 15.80 -2.19
N ASP A 149 8.19 15.51 -3.15
CA ASP A 149 8.00 16.33 -4.36
C ASP A 149 7.55 17.74 -4.00
N LYS A 150 6.58 17.87 -3.09
CA LYS A 150 6.15 19.18 -2.58
C LYS A 150 7.30 19.96 -1.95
N LYS A 151 8.15 19.30 -1.15
CA LYS A 151 9.32 19.92 -0.52
C LYS A 151 10.36 20.34 -1.55
N SER A 152 10.61 19.50 -2.56
CA SER A 152 11.50 19.79 -3.69
C SER A 152 11.03 21.04 -4.44
N LEU A 153 9.75 21.07 -4.84
CA LEU A 153 9.10 22.19 -5.51
C LEU A 153 9.18 23.49 -4.68
N HIS A 154 8.89 23.44 -3.36
CA HIS A 154 9.07 24.61 -2.49
C HIS A 154 10.51 25.12 -2.50
N THR A 155 11.49 24.21 -2.47
CA THR A 155 12.92 24.55 -2.47
C THR A 155 13.33 25.18 -3.81
N SER A 156 12.79 24.69 -4.93
CA SER A 156 13.04 25.24 -6.27
C SER A 156 12.40 26.61 -6.53
N LEU A 157 11.37 26.99 -5.78
CA LEU A 157 10.72 28.30 -5.87
C LEU A 157 11.28 29.32 -4.86
N GLU A 158 12.05 28.88 -3.88
CA GLU A 158 12.61 29.74 -2.84
C GLU A 158 13.58 30.76 -3.44
N GLY A 159 13.34 32.05 -3.18
CA GLY A 159 14.10 33.16 -3.77
C GLY A 159 13.67 33.61 -5.16
N ILE A 160 12.69 32.97 -5.80
CA ILE A 160 12.08 33.43 -7.07
C ILE A 160 10.91 34.38 -6.74
N PRO A 161 10.97 35.69 -7.09
CA PRO A 161 9.91 36.65 -6.76
C PRO A 161 8.53 36.25 -7.30
N GLU A 162 8.49 35.76 -8.54
CA GLU A 162 7.28 35.28 -9.21
C GLU A 162 6.77 33.96 -8.61
N GLY A 163 7.66 33.15 -8.03
CA GLY A 163 7.34 31.90 -7.33
C GLY A 163 6.66 32.10 -5.97
N ALA A 164 6.83 33.28 -5.35
CA ALA A 164 6.31 33.56 -4.01
C ALA A 164 4.78 33.37 -3.89
N SER A 165 4.02 33.77 -4.92
CA SER A 165 2.56 33.58 -4.94
C SER A 165 2.16 32.09 -4.95
N LEU A 166 2.94 31.25 -5.64
CA LEU A 166 2.71 29.81 -5.68
C LEU A 166 3.09 29.14 -4.35
N CYS A 167 4.18 29.56 -3.72
CA CYS A 167 4.56 29.10 -2.37
C CYS A 167 3.47 29.41 -1.33
N VAL A 168 2.89 30.62 -1.35
CA VAL A 168 1.77 31.00 -0.46
C VAL A 168 0.58 30.07 -0.68
N ARG A 169 0.15 29.84 -1.93
CA ARG A 169 -0.98 28.92 -2.22
C ARG A 169 -0.73 27.48 -1.77
N LEU A 170 0.52 26.99 -1.88
CA LEU A 170 0.90 25.65 -1.42
C LEU A 170 0.93 25.52 0.11
N PHE A 171 1.20 26.61 0.82
CA PHE A 171 1.11 26.70 2.28
C PHE A 171 -0.36 26.81 2.74
N GLU A 172 -1.18 27.63 2.08
CA GLU A 172 -2.61 27.77 2.38
C GLU A 172 -3.35 26.44 2.22
N ALA A 173 -3.10 25.71 1.13
CA ALA A 173 -3.69 24.39 0.88
C ALA A 173 -3.37 23.39 2.01
N GLU A 174 -2.13 23.37 2.51
CA GLU A 174 -1.73 22.52 3.63
C GLU A 174 -2.36 22.95 4.94
N THR A 175 -2.40 24.25 5.20
CA THR A 175 -3.02 24.81 6.40
C THR A 175 -4.50 24.44 6.47
N HIS A 176 -5.22 24.51 5.34
CA HIS A 176 -6.60 24.04 5.23
C HIS A 176 -6.74 22.52 5.45
N GLU A 177 -5.85 21.70 4.89
CA GLU A 177 -5.85 20.24 5.09
C GLU A 177 -5.62 19.86 6.57
N GLN A 178 -4.70 20.54 7.25
CA GLN A 178 -4.45 20.34 8.68
C GLN A 178 -5.60 20.85 9.56
N LEU A 179 -6.20 22.01 9.22
CA LEU A 179 -7.39 22.55 9.89
C LEU A 179 -8.59 21.59 9.78
N ALA A 180 -8.84 21.03 8.60
CA ALA A 180 -9.90 20.05 8.36
C ALA A 180 -9.70 18.75 9.16
N ARG A 181 -8.46 18.39 9.49
CA ARG A 181 -8.10 17.26 10.37
C ARG A 181 -8.13 17.61 11.88
N GLY A 182 -8.48 18.84 12.25
CA GLY A 182 -8.62 19.24 13.66
C GLY A 182 -7.29 19.45 14.40
N CYS A 183 -6.27 19.99 13.72
CA CYS A 183 -5.00 20.31 14.37
C CYS A 183 -5.12 21.46 15.41
N LYS A 184 -4.14 21.55 16.32
CA LYS A 184 -3.96 22.68 17.22
C LYS A 184 -2.74 23.48 16.78
N PHE A 185 -2.91 24.79 16.62
CA PHE A 185 -1.80 25.71 16.39
C PHE A 185 -1.37 26.34 17.71
N GLU A 186 -0.06 26.29 18.00
CA GLU A 186 0.54 27.06 19.08
C GLU A 186 0.90 28.46 18.53
N PRO A 187 0.22 29.54 18.96
CA PRO A 187 0.52 30.88 18.47
C PRO A 187 1.88 31.32 18.99
N ARG A 188 2.83 31.54 18.08
CA ARG A 188 4.16 32.04 18.41
C ARG A 188 4.22 33.53 18.12
N LEU A 189 4.54 34.35 19.13
CA LEU A 189 4.86 35.75 18.88
C LEU A 189 6.04 35.83 17.91
N LEU A 190 5.80 36.42 16.74
CA LEU A 190 6.87 36.99 15.93
C LEU A 190 7.54 38.06 16.79
N ARG A 191 8.87 38.07 16.86
CA ARG A 191 9.59 39.07 17.67
C ARG A 191 9.35 40.44 17.04
N ASP A 192 8.68 41.32 17.78
CA ASP A 192 8.34 42.67 17.33
C ASP A 192 9.59 43.40 16.81
N THR A 193 9.59 43.70 15.52
CA THR A 193 10.40 44.81 15.02
C THR A 193 9.64 46.08 15.32
N THR A 194 9.80 46.54 16.57
CA THR A 194 9.37 47.85 17.12
C THR A 194 7.87 48.20 17.07
N ALA A 195 7.24 48.10 18.24
CA ALA A 195 6.21 49.03 18.73
C ALA A 195 5.00 49.34 17.80
N GLY A 196 4.07 48.39 17.69
CA GLY A 196 2.73 48.62 17.13
C GLY A 196 1.66 47.82 17.87
N ARG A 197 0.98 48.46 18.85
CA ARG A 197 -0.11 47.82 19.60
C ARG A 197 -1.29 47.52 18.66
N SER A 198 -1.51 46.25 18.37
CA SER A 198 -2.68 45.78 17.62
C SER A 198 -3.37 44.65 18.37
N ASP A 199 -4.50 44.97 18.99
CA ASP A 199 -5.40 43.99 19.61
C ASP A 199 -6.10 43.18 18.50
N ALA A 200 -5.41 42.18 17.96
CA ALA A 200 -5.95 41.28 16.94
C ALA A 200 -6.82 40.20 17.59
N GLN A 201 -8.11 40.50 17.74
CA GLN A 201 -9.10 39.54 18.23
C GLN A 201 -9.33 38.47 17.15
N LEU A 202 -8.91 37.22 17.42
CA LEU A 202 -9.14 36.08 16.51
C LEU A 202 -10.65 35.94 16.22
N PRO A 203 -11.08 35.87 14.96
CA PRO A 203 -12.48 35.66 14.63
C PRO A 203 -12.91 34.26 15.10
N THR A 204 -13.72 34.23 16.15
CA THR A 204 -14.33 32.99 16.62
C THR A 204 -15.46 32.62 15.66
N ARG A 205 -15.45 31.35 15.20
CA ARG A 205 -16.38 30.68 14.27
C ARG A 205 -16.12 30.90 12.78
N PHE A 206 -15.39 29.94 12.19
CA PHE A 206 -15.79 29.44 10.87
C PHE A 206 -16.99 28.50 11.05
N SER A 207 -18.13 28.87 10.48
CA SER A 207 -19.26 27.94 10.31
C SER A 207 -19.17 27.34 8.91
N PRO A 208 -19.16 26.00 8.74
CA PRO A 208 -19.21 25.41 7.42
C PRO A 208 -20.58 25.69 6.80
N SER A 209 -20.58 26.27 5.60
CA SER A 209 -21.78 26.29 4.75
C SER A 209 -21.77 25.02 3.90
N LEU A 210 -22.92 24.35 3.84
CA LEU A 210 -23.18 23.22 2.94
C LEU A 210 -23.28 23.69 1.48
#